data_AF-A0A0S2F7G9-F1
#
_entry.id   AF-A0A0S2F7G9-F1
#
_cell.length_a   1.000
_cell.length_b   1.000
_cell.length_c   1.000
_cell.angle_alpha   90.00
_cell.angle_beta   90.00
_cell.angle_gamma   90.00
#
_symmetry.space_group_name_H-M   'P 1'
#
loop_
_entity.id
_entity.type
_entity.pdbx_description
1 polymer ?
#
loop_
_entity_poly.entity_id
_entity_poly.type
_entity_poly.pdbx_seq_one_letter_code
_entity_poly.pdbx_strand_id
1 'polypeptide(L)'
;MNLTANLGLSKLHHRDDFVPIEPYSHVAALPSKKSGKVAAKHDLAGQPTMVVYARFLAWAVEQARFPMSEQVVDRFHCSNATAHRWLNFLAEAYGVDRPKLRQCAKGPQR
;
A
#
# COMPACT_ATOMS: atom_id res chain seq x y z
N MET A 1 38.86 -3.46 10.48
CA MET A 1 38.28 -4.70 9.91
C MET A 1 37.01 -4.28 9.17
N ASN A 2 37.04 -4.27 7.83
CA ASN A 2 35.93 -3.82 6.98
C ASN A 2 35.22 -5.05 6.41
N LEU A 3 33.99 -5.31 6.86
CA LEU A 3 33.12 -6.35 6.32
C LEU A 3 32.28 -5.75 5.18
N THR A 4 32.77 -5.86 3.95
CA THR A 4 31.97 -5.58 2.75
C THR A 4 30.96 -6.70 2.55
N ALA A 5 29.70 -6.45 2.89
CA ALA A 5 28.59 -7.34 2.56
C ALA A 5 28.36 -7.30 1.04
N ASN A 6 28.93 -8.28 0.34
CA ASN A 6 28.65 -8.53 -1.07
C ASN A 6 27.26 -9.18 -1.15
N LEU A 7 26.22 -8.37 -1.38
CA LEU A 7 24.90 -8.87 -1.72
C LEU A 7 25.03 -9.53 -3.09
N GLY A 8 25.10 -10.86 -3.09
CA GLY A 8 25.20 -11.67 -4.29
C GLY A 8 24.17 -11.24 -5.32
N LEU A 9 24.64 -10.53 -6.35
CA LEU A 9 23.99 -10.45 -7.65
C LEU A 9 24.01 -11.86 -8.23
N SER A 10 23.13 -12.72 -7.73
CA SER A 10 22.74 -13.93 -8.42
C SER A 10 22.14 -13.46 -9.73
N LYS A 11 22.96 -13.54 -10.79
CA LYS A 11 22.56 -13.44 -12.19
C LYS A 11 21.20 -14.10 -12.32
N LEU A 12 20.16 -13.30 -12.54
CA LEU A 12 18.89 -13.80 -13.05
C LEU A 12 19.21 -14.33 -14.44
N HIS A 13 19.51 -15.63 -14.51
CA HIS A 13 19.61 -16.33 -15.78
C HIS A 13 18.23 -16.18 -16.45
N HIS A 14 18.21 -15.39 -17.51
CA HIS A 14 17.08 -15.29 -18.42
C HIS A 14 16.80 -16.71 -18.89
N ARG A 15 15.65 -17.30 -18.52
CA ARG A 15 15.27 -18.60 -19.08
C ARG A 15 15.13 -18.42 -20.59
N ASP A 16 15.74 -19.32 -21.36
CA ASP A 16 15.71 -19.34 -22.83
C ASP A 16 14.27 -19.48 -23.39
N ASP A 17 13.31 -19.81 -22.52
CA ASP A 17 11.89 -19.99 -22.83
C ASP A 17 11.10 -18.66 -22.84
N PHE A 18 11.76 -17.52 -22.60
CA PHE A 18 11.07 -16.22 -22.53
C PHE A 18 10.75 -15.70 -23.94
N VAL A 19 9.51 -15.91 -24.38
CA VAL A 19 8.99 -15.35 -25.62
C VAL A 19 8.94 -13.81 -25.49
N PRO A 20 9.65 -13.04 -26.35
CA PRO A 20 9.51 -11.59 -26.39
C PRO A 20 8.07 -11.23 -26.71
N ILE A 21 7.49 -10.30 -25.95
CA ILE A 21 6.19 -9.73 -26.29
C ILE A 21 6.38 -8.95 -27.60
N GLU A 22 5.95 -9.54 -28.72
CA GLU A 22 5.90 -8.93 -30.04
C GLU A 22 5.31 -7.50 -29.96
N PRO A 23 5.95 -6.48 -30.56
CA PRO A 23 5.59 -5.07 -30.39
C PRO A 23 4.26 -4.67 -31.07
N TYR A 24 3.45 -5.62 -31.54
CA TYR A 24 2.20 -5.37 -32.27
C TYR A 24 0.96 -6.02 -31.63
N SER A 25 0.99 -6.31 -30.33
CA SER A 25 -0.23 -6.60 -29.60
C SER A 25 -1.02 -5.30 -29.36
N HIS A 26 -2.17 -5.18 -30.02
CA HIS A 26 -3.17 -4.11 -29.89
C HIS A 26 -3.78 -4.05 -28.48
N VAL A 27 -2.98 -3.74 -27.45
CA VAL A 27 -3.54 -3.31 -26.16
C VAL A 27 -3.84 -1.82 -26.29
N ALA A 28 -5.13 -1.50 -26.41
CA ALA A 28 -5.65 -0.16 -26.57
C ALA A 28 -4.95 0.84 -25.62
N ALA A 29 -4.23 1.81 -26.20
CA ALA A 29 -3.73 2.96 -25.47
C ALA A 29 -4.93 3.80 -25.00
N LEU A 30 -5.37 3.58 -23.77
CA LEU A 30 -6.38 4.44 -23.14
C LEU A 30 -5.78 5.85 -22.97
N PRO A 31 -6.52 6.92 -23.33
CA PRO A 31 -6.02 8.27 -23.21
C PRO A 31 -5.83 8.63 -21.74
N SER A 32 -4.57 8.83 -21.34
CA SER A 32 -4.18 9.43 -20.07
C SER A 32 -4.69 10.88 -20.04
N LYS A 33 -5.85 11.10 -19.41
CA LYS A 33 -6.29 12.44 -19.04
C LYS A 33 -5.34 12.96 -17.96
N LYS A 34 -4.35 13.75 -18.37
CA LYS A 34 -3.53 14.57 -17.47
C LYS A 34 -4.43 15.59 -16.77
N SER A 35 -5.07 15.20 -15.67
CA SER A 35 -5.61 16.19 -14.73
C SER A 35 -4.43 16.72 -13.93
N GLY A 36 -3.98 17.94 -14.25
CA GLY A 36 -3.10 18.71 -13.38
C GLY A 36 -3.80 18.95 -12.05
N LYS A 37 -3.56 18.07 -11.08
CA LYS A 37 -3.91 18.26 -9.69
C LYS A 37 -2.61 18.32 -8.93
N VAL A 38 -2.45 19.39 -8.15
CA VAL A 38 -1.34 19.61 -7.22
C VAL A 38 -1.10 18.31 -6.46
N ALA A 39 0.03 17.67 -6.75
CA ALA A 39 0.34 16.34 -6.25
C ALA A 39 0.60 16.44 -4.75
N ALA A 40 -0.39 16.07 -3.94
CA ALA A 40 -0.10 15.54 -2.63
C ALA A 40 0.87 14.36 -2.86
N LYS A 41 2.09 14.51 -2.37
CA LYS A 41 3.13 13.47 -2.48
C LYS A 41 2.66 12.28 -1.64
N HIS A 42 1.91 11.37 -2.27
CA HIS A 42 1.68 10.05 -1.72
C HIS A 42 3.00 9.30 -1.81
N ASP A 43 3.56 8.86 -0.68
CA ASP A 43 4.85 8.14 -0.59
C ASP A 43 4.92 6.85 -1.44
N LEU A 44 3.77 6.44 -1.98
CA LEU A 44 3.59 5.21 -2.74
C LEU A 44 3.06 5.47 -4.17
N ALA A 45 3.03 6.72 -4.61
CA ALA A 45 2.61 7.08 -5.96
C ALA A 45 3.52 6.38 -7.00
N GLY A 46 2.91 5.52 -7.84
CA GLY A 46 3.61 4.78 -8.89
C GLY A 46 4.11 3.38 -8.49
N GLN A 47 3.95 2.96 -7.23
CA GLN A 47 4.22 1.57 -6.87
C GLN A 47 3.07 0.65 -7.29
N PRO A 48 3.35 -0.60 -7.70
CA PRO A 48 2.31 -1.60 -7.87
C PRO A 48 1.51 -1.75 -6.58
N THR A 49 0.19 -1.81 -6.70
CA THR A 49 -0.74 -1.85 -5.55
C THR A 49 -0.38 -2.98 -4.56
N MET A 50 0.09 -4.12 -5.06
CA MET A 50 0.54 -5.23 -4.22
C MET A 50 1.74 -4.92 -3.33
N VAL A 51 2.71 -4.13 -3.81
CA VAL A 51 3.89 -3.71 -3.01
C VAL A 51 3.45 -2.85 -1.84
N VAL A 52 2.49 -1.96 -2.09
CA VAL A 52 1.90 -1.10 -1.08
C VAL A 52 1.22 -1.93 0.02
N TYR A 53 0.39 -2.90 -0.37
CA TYR A 53 -0.28 -3.79 0.58
C TYR A 53 0.69 -4.63 1.40
N ALA A 54 1.73 -5.19 0.76
CA ALA A 54 2.75 -5.96 1.47
C ALA A 54 3.47 -5.12 2.54
N ARG A 55 3.82 -3.88 2.21
CA ARG A 55 4.44 -2.93 3.17
C ARG A 55 3.50 -2.58 4.31
N PHE A 56 2.21 -2.35 4.02
CA PHE A 56 1.20 -2.12 5.04
C PHE A 56 1.10 -3.31 6.01
N LEU A 57 1.00 -4.54 5.49
CA LEU A 57 0.88 -5.73 6.32
C LEU A 57 2.13 -5.95 7.18
N ALA A 58 3.33 -5.84 6.60
CA ALA A 58 4.58 -5.98 7.34
C ALA A 58 4.64 -5.00 8.52
N TRP A 59 4.32 -3.73 8.28
CA TRP A 59 4.26 -2.72 9.34
C TRP A 59 3.16 -3.00 10.38
N ALA A 60 1.99 -3.48 9.95
CA ALA A 60 0.87 -3.76 10.83
C ALA A 60 1.13 -4.94 11.79
N VAL A 61 1.85 -5.96 11.34
CA VAL A 61 2.24 -7.12 12.19
C VAL A 61 3.25 -6.71 13.27
N GLU A 62 4.09 -5.71 13.00
CA GLU A 62 5.03 -5.17 14.00
C GLU A 62 4.33 -4.36 15.12
N GLN A 63 3.06 -3.98 14.94
CA GLN A 63 2.35 -3.20 15.95
C GLN A 63 1.87 -4.10 17.09
N ALA A 64 2.16 -3.69 18.33
CA ALA A 64 1.67 -4.38 19.53
C ALA A 64 0.13 -4.31 19.71
N ARG A 65 -0.53 -3.38 19.00
CA ARG A 65 -1.98 -3.17 19.05
C ARG A 65 -2.51 -2.95 17.64
N PHE A 66 -3.80 -3.25 17.45
CA PHE A 66 -4.48 -2.99 16.20
C PHE A 66 -4.38 -1.49 15.82
N PRO A 67 -3.86 -1.14 14.63
CA PRO A 67 -3.62 0.26 14.26
C PRO A 67 -4.91 1.05 14.02
N MET A 68 -4.86 2.35 14.30
CA MET A 68 -5.94 3.30 14.02
C MET A 68 -5.77 3.90 12.61
N SER A 69 -6.87 4.41 12.03
CA SER A 69 -6.84 5.00 10.68
C SER A 69 -5.90 6.20 10.56
N GLU A 70 -5.82 7.04 11.60
CA GLU A 70 -4.89 8.18 11.68
C GLU A 70 -3.44 7.73 11.53
N GLN A 71 -3.03 6.65 12.22
CA GLN A 71 -1.68 6.10 12.14
C GLN A 71 -1.34 5.61 10.72
N VAL A 72 -2.31 5.03 10.01
CA VAL A 72 -2.14 4.59 8.62
C VAL A 72 -2.04 5.77 7.66
N VAL A 73 -2.89 6.78 7.84
CA VAL A 73 -2.85 8.01 7.03
C VAL A 73 -1.52 8.71 7.19
N ASP A 74 -1.05 8.89 8.42
CA ASP A 74 0.22 9.56 8.70
C ASP A 74 1.42 8.79 8.15
N ARG A 75 1.40 7.45 8.27
CA ARG A 75 2.52 6.60 7.85
C ARG A 75 2.63 6.41 6.33
N PHE A 76 1.49 6.24 5.65
CA PHE A 76 1.45 5.91 4.22
C PHE A 76 1.01 7.09 3.35
N HIS A 77 0.77 8.24 3.98
CA HIS A 77 0.25 9.46 3.37
C HIS A 77 -0.99 9.21 2.50
N CYS A 78 -1.81 8.20 2.79
CA CYS A 78 -2.95 7.82 1.97
C CYS A 78 -4.24 8.57 2.38
N SER A 79 -5.28 8.51 1.54
CA SER A 79 -6.58 9.06 1.94
C SER A 79 -7.17 8.32 3.15
N ASN A 80 -7.99 9.01 3.94
CA ASN A 80 -8.69 8.40 5.07
C ASN A 80 -9.56 7.20 4.63
N ALA A 81 -10.25 7.31 3.50
CA ALA A 81 -11.01 6.20 2.92
C ALA A 81 -10.14 4.98 2.58
N THR A 82 -8.93 5.20 2.07
CA THR A 82 -7.95 4.14 1.78
C THR A 82 -7.51 3.45 3.07
N ALA A 83 -7.14 4.21 4.09
CA ALA A 83 -6.78 3.66 5.41
C ALA A 83 -7.92 2.84 6.02
N HIS A 84 -9.16 3.34 5.93
CA HIS A 84 -10.35 2.61 6.36
C HIS A 84 -10.61 1.35 5.54
N ARG A 85 -10.27 1.29 4.26
CA ARG A 85 -10.34 0.04 3.52
C ARG A 85 -9.28 -0.96 3.98
N TRP A 86 -8.05 -0.50 4.17
CA TRP A 86 -6.92 -1.37 4.52
C TRP A 86 -7.09 -2.06 5.85
N LEU A 87 -7.42 -1.34 6.93
CA LEU A 87 -7.61 -2.06 8.19
C LEU A 87 -8.92 -2.87 8.23
N ASN A 88 -9.83 -2.76 7.26
CA ASN A 88 -11.02 -3.63 7.23
C ASN A 88 -10.55 -5.02 6.79
N PHE A 89 -9.70 -5.06 5.74
CA PHE A 89 -9.03 -6.30 5.35
C PHE A 89 -8.13 -6.84 6.46
N LEU A 90 -7.42 -5.98 7.20
CA LEU A 90 -6.62 -6.41 8.35
C LEU A 90 -7.49 -7.03 9.46
N ALA A 91 -8.63 -6.40 9.77
CA ALA A 91 -9.57 -6.89 10.78
C ALA A 91 -10.18 -8.24 10.38
N GLU A 92 -10.57 -8.38 9.11
CA GLU A 92 -11.03 -9.63 8.52
C GLU A 92 -9.96 -10.73 8.60
N ALA A 93 -8.71 -10.41 8.25
CA ALA A 93 -7.59 -11.34 8.31
C ALA A 93 -7.26 -11.80 9.74
N TYR A 94 -7.44 -10.93 10.73
CA TYR A 94 -7.25 -11.26 12.14
C TYR A 94 -8.49 -11.88 12.79
N GLY A 95 -9.65 -11.86 12.13
CA GLY A 95 -10.92 -12.30 12.73
C GLY A 95 -11.36 -11.46 13.92
N VAL A 96 -11.01 -10.16 13.94
CA VAL A 96 -11.30 -9.25 15.05
C VAL A 96 -12.17 -8.09 14.62
N ASP A 97 -12.93 -7.53 15.57
CA ASP A 97 -13.62 -6.27 15.36
C ASP A 97 -12.67 -5.08 15.44
N ARG A 98 -12.90 -4.09 14.58
CA ARG A 98 -12.16 -2.84 14.62
C ARG A 98 -12.49 -2.01 15.86
N PRO A 99 -11.49 -1.32 16.44
CA PRO A 99 -11.74 -0.23 17.36
C PRO A 99 -12.60 0.84 16.67
N LYS A 100 -13.83 1.02 17.14
CA LYS A 100 -14.66 2.16 16.71
C LYS A 100 -14.10 3.40 17.40
N LEU A 101 -13.77 4.44 16.62
CA LEU A 101 -13.57 5.77 17.19
C LEU A 101 -14.77 6.04 18.09
N ARG A 102 -14.52 6.30 19.38
CA ARG A 102 -15.57 6.73 20.28
C ARG A 102 -16.18 7.96 19.63
N GLN A 103 -17.40 7.84 19.11
CA GLN A 103 -18.16 9.00 18.74
C GLN A 103 -18.20 9.83 20.01
N CYS A 104 -17.59 11.01 19.97
CA CYS A 104 -17.70 12.00 21.04
C CYS A 104 -19.20 12.05 21.34
N ALA A 105 -19.60 11.59 22.53
CA ALA A 105 -20.99 11.57 22.93
C ALA A 105 -21.50 12.99 22.71
N LYS A 106 -22.30 13.20 21.67
CA LYS A 106 -23.10 14.41 21.57
C LYS A 106 -23.96 14.34 22.83
N GLY A 107 -23.60 15.14 23.83
CA GLY A 107 -24.41 15.33 25.02
C GLY A 107 -25.84 15.67 24.60
N PRO A 108 -26.83 15.38 25.45
CA PRO A 108 -28.23 15.54 25.10
C PRO A 108 -28.45 16.97 24.60
N GLN A 109 -28.89 17.10 23.34
CA GLN A 109 -29.55 18.33 22.91
C GLN A 109 -30.84 18.43 23.73
N ARG A 110 -30.95 19.58 24.41
CA ARG A 110 -32.00 19.99 25.34
C ARG A 110 -33.41 19.52 24.96
#